data_AF-A0A1I1AAK1-F1
#
_entry.id   AF-A0A1I1AAK1-F1
#
_cell.length_a   1.000
_cell.length_b   1.000
_cell.length_c   1.000
_cell.angle_alpha   90.00
_cell.angle_beta   90.00
_cell.angle_gamma   90.00
#
_symmetry.space_group_name_H-M   'P 1'
#
loop_
_entity.id
_entity.type
_entity.pdbx_description
1 polymer ?
#
loop_
_entity_poly.entity_id
_entity_poly.type
_entity_poly.pdbx_seq_one_letter_code
_entity_poly.pdbx_strand_id
1 'polypeptide(L)' 'MREHVCIICRKKVDDGLVVKGKSICYNCECRIINSKQCTDFYEYYMKCVKKHIVRKYLGNIKYIKGISN' A
#
# COMPACT_ATOMS: atom_id res chain seq x y z
N MET A 1 17.60 -15.46 3.26
CA MET A 1 17.26 -14.02 3.24
C MET A 1 15.85 -13.88 2.69
N ARG A 2 14.88 -13.31 3.41
CA ARG A 2 13.52 -13.14 2.87
C ARG A 2 13.58 -12.00 1.85
N GLU A 3 13.37 -12.32 0.57
CA GLU A 3 13.41 -11.32 -0.48
C GLU A 3 12.36 -10.24 -0.22
N HIS A 4 12.78 -8.97 -0.31
CA HIS A 4 11.87 -7.84 -0.21
C HIS A 4 11.07 -7.77 -1.50
N VAL A 5 9.75 -7.96 -1.38
CA VAL A 5 8.83 -7.97 -2.52
C VAL A 5 7.86 -6.81 -2.40
N CYS A 6 7.65 -6.10 -3.50
CA CYS A 6 6.76 -4.95 -3.55
C CYS A 6 5.31 -5.39 -3.28
N ILE A 7 4.61 -4.72 -2.36
CA ILE A 7 3.21 -5.05 -2.06
C ILE A 7 2.23 -4.72 -3.18
N ILE A 8 2.64 -3.95 -4.18
CA ILE A 8 1.79 -3.50 -5.31
C ILE A 8 2.03 -4.39 -6.52
N CYS A 9 3.25 -4.41 -7.05
CA CYS A 9 3.56 -5.12 -8.29
C CYS A 9 4.14 -6.53 -8.08
N ARG A 10 4.40 -6.95 -6.84
CA ARG A 10 4.95 -8.26 -6.49
C ARG A 10 6.33 -8.58 -7.07
N LYS A 11 7.02 -7.57 -7.63
CA LYS A 11 8.42 -7.68 -8.07
C LYS A 11 9.38 -7.56 -6.89
N LYS A 12 10.59 -8.09 -7.08
CA LYS A 12 11.71 -7.89 -6.15
C LYS A 12 12.00 -6.40 -6.01
N VAL A 13 12.32 -5.99 -4.78
CA VAL A 13 12.62 -4.61 -4.43
C VAL A 13 14.11 -4.52 -4.21
N ASP A 14 14.79 -3.89 -5.17
CA ASP A 14 16.18 -3.48 -5.02
C ASP A 14 16.27 -2.05 -4.45
N ASP A 15 15.27 -1.21 -4.72
CA ASP A 15 15.16 0.18 -4.25
C ASP A 15 13.69 0.63 -4.10
N GLY A 16 13.45 1.63 -3.23
CA GLY A 16 12.15 2.22 -2.90
C GLY A 16 11.93 2.37 -1.39
N LEU A 17 10.66 2.48 -0.97
CA LEU A 17 10.32 2.71 0.44
C LEU A 17 9.86 1.46 1.20
N VAL A 18 10.08 1.46 2.52
CA VAL A 18 9.58 0.44 3.45
C VAL A 18 8.59 1.06 4.42
N VAL A 19 7.32 0.64 4.35
CA VAL A 19 6.26 1.07 5.27
C VAL A 19 5.88 -0.10 6.17
N LYS A 20 6.17 -0.01 7.46
CA LYS A 20 5.75 -1.00 8.48
C LYS A 20 6.15 -2.46 8.13
N GLY A 21 7.35 -2.64 7.57
CA GLY A 21 7.88 -3.94 7.16
C GLY A 21 7.31 -4.46 5.83
N LYS A 22 6.64 -3.60 5.06
CA LYS A 22 6.18 -3.86 3.69
C LYS A 22 6.95 -2.97 2.74
N SER A 23 7.54 -3.56 1.70
CA SER A 23 8.32 -2.84 0.71
C SER A 23 7.42 -2.38 -0.45
N ILE A 24 7.71 -1.19 -0.99
CA ILE A 24 7.17 -0.66 -2.23
C ILE A 24 8.38 -0.32 -3.11
N CYS A 25 8.44 -0.84 -4.34
CA CYS A 25 9.55 -0.51 -5.22
C CYS A 25 9.44 0.95 -5.71
N TYR A 26 10.58 1.56 -6.03
CA TYR A 26 10.69 2.94 -6.52
C TYR A 26 9.70 3.26 -7.65
N ASN A 27 9.53 2.36 -8.63
CA ASN A 27 8.57 2.59 -9.71
C ASN A 27 7.12 2.71 -9.19
N CYS A 28 6.72 1.88 -8.23
CA CYS A 28 5.39 1.98 -7.65
C CYS A 28 5.24 3.23 -6.76
N GLU A 29 6.30 3.62 -6.05
CA GLU A 29 6.34 4.88 -5.29
C GLU A 29 6.12 6.09 -6.19
N CYS A 30 6.90 6.23 -7.27
CA CYS A 30 6.74 7.32 -8.22
C CYS A 30 5.32 7.34 -8.81
N ARG A 31 4.76 6.16 -9.13
CA ARG A 31 3.37 6.06 -9.60
C ARG A 31 2.35 6.52 -8.55
N ILE A 32 2.57 6.24 -7.27
CA ILE A 32 1.69 6.70 -6.19
C ILE A 32 1.75 8.22 -6.07
N ILE A 33 2.95 8.79 -5.97
CA ILE A 33 3.17 10.24 -5.79
C ILE A 33 2.54 11.02 -6.95
N ASN A 34 2.62 10.49 -8.17
CA ASN A 34 2.07 11.12 -9.37
C ASN A 34 0.62 10.69 -9.67
N SER A 35 0.01 9.80 -8.88
CA SER A 35 -1.36 9.37 -9.12
C SER A 35 -2.36 10.42 -8.66
N LYS A 36 -3.36 10.70 -9.50
CA LYS A 36 -4.54 11.43 -9.07
C LYS A 36 -5.40 10.54 -8.17
N GLN A 37 -6.05 11.17 -7.20
CA GLN A 37 -7.10 10.52 -6.41
C GLN A 37 -8.19 9.99 -7.35
N CYS A 38 -8.83 8.89 -6.96
CA CYS A 38 -9.90 8.24 -7.74
C CYS A 38 -9.48 7.64 -9.10
N THR A 39 -8.19 7.31 -9.27
CA THR A 39 -7.74 6.49 -10.41
C THR A 39 -7.74 5.01 -10.05
N ASP A 40 -7.93 4.13 -11.04
CA ASP A 40 -7.88 2.66 -10.85
C ASP A 40 -6.61 2.21 -10.13
N PHE A 41 -5.48 2.84 -10.45
CA PHE A 41 -4.21 2.57 -9.78
C PHE A 41 -4.23 3.01 -8.33
N TYR A 42 -4.73 4.22 -8.03
CA TYR A 42 -4.81 4.72 -6.66
C TYR A 42 -5.73 3.84 -5.79
N GLU A 43 -6.87 3.40 -6.33
CA GLU A 43 -7.76 2.47 -5.65
C GLU A 43 -7.10 1.10 -5.41
N TYR A 44 -6.38 0.58 -6.41
CA TYR A 44 -5.63 -0.66 -6.29
C TYR A 44 -4.54 -0.55 -5.22
N TYR A 45 -3.76 0.53 -5.23
CA TYR A 45 -2.78 0.85 -4.21
C TYR A 45 -3.42 0.86 -2.81
N MET A 46 -4.54 1.57 -2.62
CA MET A 46 -5.26 1.61 -1.35
C MET A 46 -5.72 0.22 -0.90
N LYS A 47 -6.21 -0.62 -1.82
CA LYS A 47 -6.60 -2.02 -1.52
C LYS A 47 -5.39 -2.83 -1.03
N CYS A 48 -4.24 -2.71 -1.67
CA CYS A 48 -3.01 -3.39 -1.25
C CYS A 48 -2.55 -2.93 0.14
N VAL A 49 -2.54 -1.62 0.39
CA VAL A 49 -2.19 -1.06 1.70
C VAL A 49 -3.16 -1.54 2.78
N LYS A 50 -4.48 -1.48 2.53
CA LYS A 50 -5.49 -2.01 3.46
C LYS A 50 -5.25 -3.49 3.76
N LYS A 51 -5.07 -4.33 2.74
CA LYS A 51 -4.84 -5.78 2.93
C LYS A 51 -3.61 -6.09 3.79
N HIS A 52 -2.54 -5.32 3.63
CA HIS A 52 -1.24 -5.65 4.22
C HIS A 52 -0.91 -4.90 5.50
N ILE A 53 -1.35 -3.66 5.64
CA ILE A 53 -1.15 -2.83 6.83
C ILE A 53 -2.31 -3.05 7.79
N VAL A 54 -3.56 -2.90 7.33
CA VAL A 54 -4.74 -2.89 8.21
C VAL A 54 -4.96 -4.26 8.85
N ARG A 55 -4.63 -5.38 8.18
CA ARG A 55 -4.65 -6.72 8.79
C ARG A 55 -3.72 -6.87 10.02
N LYS A 56 -2.65 -6.06 10.13
CA LYS A 56 -1.76 -6.05 11.30
C LYS A 56 -2.32 -5.22 12.47
N TYR A 57 -3.30 -4.34 12.22
CA TYR A 57 -3.92 -3.45 13.21
C TYR A 57 -5.39 -3.79 13.54
N LEU A 58 -6.09 -4.56 12.70
CA LEU A 58 -7.48 -4.98 12.88
C LEU A 58 -7.72 -6.05 13.94
N GLY A 59 -6.72 -6.39 14.76
CA GLY A 59 -7.02 -6.95 16.07
C GLY A 59 -7.90 -6.01 16.90
N ASN A 60 -7.86 -4.68 16.66
CA ASN A 60 -8.46 -3.67 17.56
C ASN A 60 -9.00 -2.38 16.88
N ILE A 61 -9.45 -2.38 15.61
CA ILE A 61 -10.09 -1.17 15.04
C ILE A 61 -11.48 -1.50 14.50
N LYS A 62 -12.51 -0.92 15.16
CA LYS A 62 -13.87 -0.81 14.63
C LYS A 62 -13.88 0.26 13.52
N TYR A 63 -14.39 -0.07 12.35
CA TYR A 63 -14.61 0.90 11.27
C TYR A 63 -15.64 1.93 11.73
N ILE A 64 -15.26 3.20 11.80
CA ILE A 64 -16.22 4.31 11.84
C ILE A 64 -16.64 4.55 10.38
N LYS A 65 -17.78 3.99 9.97
CA LYS A 65 -18.43 4.40 8.72
C LYS A 65 -19.07 5.77 8.97
N GLY A 66 -18.70 6.76 8.15
CA GLY A 66 -19.44 8.00 7.99
C GLY A 66 -18.64 9.25 8.31
N ILE A 67 -17.91 9.78 7.33
CA ILE A 67 -17.91 11.22 7.01
C ILE A 67 -17.81 11.30 5.49
N SER A 68 -18.96 11.20 4.83
CA SER A 68 -19.18 11.85 3.54
C SER A 68 -19.49 13.30 3.88
N ASN A 69 -18.76 14.24 3.31
CA ASN A 69 -19.14 15.66 3.33
C ASN A 69 -19.85 15.98 2.01
#